data_AF-A0A7X7I6U4-F1
#
_entry.id   AF-A0A7X7I6U4-F1
#
_cell.length_a   1.000
_cell.length_b   1.000
_cell.length_c   1.000
_cell.angle_alpha   90.00
_cell.angle_beta   90.00
_cell.angle_gamma   90.00
#
_symmetry.space_group_name_H-M   'P 1'
#
loop_
_entity.id
_entity.type
_entity.pdbx_description
1 polymer ?
#
loop_
_entity_poly.entity_id
_entity_poly.type
_entity_poly.pdbx_seq_one_letter_code
_entity_poly.pdbx_strand_id
1 'polypeptide(L)' 'MMHQRIEPYVTLDDRPDRDTVIEKDEILSLIIDVETMTTADFYNRYFSMEDRP' A
#
# COMPACT_ATOMS: atom_id res chain seq x y z
N MET A 1 -11.25 39.62 -23.22
CA MET A 1 -10.07 38.73 -23.20
C MET A 1 -10.31 37.67 -22.13
N MET A 2 -10.80 36.49 -22.52
CA MET A 2 -10.96 35.38 -21.59
C MET A 2 -9.63 34.65 -21.49
N HIS A 3 -8.99 34.72 -20.32
CA HIS A 3 -7.87 33.83 -19.98
C HIS A 3 -8.47 32.45 -19.69
N GLN A 4 -8.60 31.61 -20.72
CA GLN A 4 -8.79 30.18 -20.50
C GLN A 4 -7.53 29.66 -19.79
N ARG A 5 -7.63 29.39 -18.48
CA ARG A 5 -6.72 28.46 -17.82
C ARG A 5 -7.06 27.09 -18.39
N ILE A 6 -6.26 26.64 -19.35
CA ILE A 6 -6.29 25.26 -19.83
C ILE A 6 -5.81 24.43 -18.65
N GLU A 7 -6.72 23.79 -17.93
CA GLU A 7 -6.34 22.76 -16.96
C GLU A 7 -5.62 21.66 -17.74
N PRO A 8 -4.37 21.32 -17.39
CA PRO A 8 -3.71 20.20 -18.00
C PRO A 8 -4.44 18.96 -17.52
N TYR A 9 -5.24 18.34 -18.40
CA TYR A 9 -5.77 17.01 -18.16
C TYR A 9 -4.56 16.08 -17.97
N VAL A 10 -4.24 15.76 -16.72
CA VAL A 10 -3.32 14.68 -16.39
C VAL A 10 -4.08 13.39 -16.67
N THR A 11 -4.03 12.91 -17.91
CA THR A 11 -4.40 11.53 -18.26
C THR A 11 -3.18 10.64 -18.06
N LEU A 12 -2.62 10.67 -16.87
CA LEU A 12 -1.78 9.59 -16.37
C LEU A 12 -2.71 8.83 -15.44
N ASP A 13 -3.10 7.63 -15.85
CA ASP A 13 -3.78 6.68 -14.98
C ASP A 13 -2.74 6.16 -13.96
N ASP A 14 -2.17 7.07 -13.16
CA ASP A 14 -1.23 6.83 -12.04
C ASP A 14 -1.94 6.15 -10.85
N ARG A 15 -3.14 5.60 -11.11
CA ARG A 15 -3.81 4.75 -10.14
C ARG A 15 -2.95 3.51 -10.00
N PRO A 16 -2.43 3.21 -8.80
CA PRO A 16 -1.69 1.98 -8.58
C PRO A 16 -2.50 0.81 -9.10
N ASP A 17 -1.84 -0.11 -9.82
CA ASP A 17 -2.46 -1.36 -10.26
C ASP A 17 -3.16 -1.97 -9.05
N ARG A 18 -4.37 -2.50 -9.24
CA ARG A 18 -5.19 -3.04 -8.13
C ARG A 18 -4.40 -4.03 -7.26
N ASP A 19 -3.47 -4.76 -7.87
CA ASP A 19 -2.61 -5.76 -7.21
C ASP A 19 -1.45 -5.15 -6.39
N THR A 20 -1.18 -3.85 -6.57
CA THR A 20 -0.21 -3.05 -5.79
C THR A 20 -0.89 -2.14 -4.76
N VAL A 21 -2.23 -2.11 -4.75
CA VAL A 21 -3.01 -1.40 -3.73
C VAL A 21 -3.07 -2.26 -2.48
N ILE A 22 -2.33 -1.85 -1.45
CA ILE A 22 -2.51 -2.40 -0.11
C ILE A 22 -3.86 -1.90 0.42
N GLU A 23 -4.72 -2.81 0.85
CA GLU A 23 -6.02 -2.44 1.39
C GLU A 23 -5.86 -1.75 2.76
N LYS A 24 -6.75 -0.80 3.09
CA LYS A 24 -6.68 -0.07 4.37
C LYS A 24 -6.69 -1.01 5.57
N ASP A 25 -7.42 -2.12 5.47
CA ASP A 25 -7.55 -3.11 6.53
C ASP A 25 -6.26 -3.92 6.72
N GLU A 26 -5.48 -4.12 5.65
CA GLU A 26 -4.15 -4.75 5.71
C GLU A 26 -3.14 -3.83 6.41
N ILE A 27 -3.18 -2.52 6.13
CA ILE A 27 -2.34 -1.54 6.83
C ILE A 27 -2.68 -1.49 8.32
N LEU A 28 -3.97 -1.47 8.66
CA LEU A 28 -4.41 -1.49 10.06
C LEU A 28 -3.96 -2.77 10.77
N SER A 29 -4.06 -3.91 10.10
CA SER A 29 -3.59 -5.19 10.63
C SER A 29 -2.07 -5.18 10.85
N LEU A 30 -1.30 -4.62 9.90
CA LEU A 30 0.15 -4.48 10.03
C LEU A 30 0.54 -3.59 11.22
N ILE A 31 -0.15 -2.47 11.43
CA ILE A 31 0.10 -1.56 12.56
C ILE A 31 -0.18 -2.29 13.88
N ILE A 32 -1.31 -3.00 14.00
CA ILE A 32 -1.64 -3.76 15.20
C ILE A 32 -0.58 -4.81 15.49
N ASP A 33 -0.15 -5.56 14.46
CA ASP A 33 0.85 -6.61 14.61
C ASP A 33 2.22 -6.04 15.02
N VAL A 34 2.64 -4.88 14.49
CA VAL A 34 3.89 -4.20 14.91
C VAL A 34 3.84 -3.78 16.38
N GLU A 35 2.70 -3.27 16.86
CA GLU A 35 2.56 -2.75 18.23
C GLU A 35 2.34 -3.85 19.27
N THR A 36 1.80 -5.00 18.88
CA THR A 36 1.38 -6.07 19.81
C THR A 36 2.27 -7.31 19.79
N MET A 37 3.01 -7.55 18.70
CA MET A 37 3.88 -8.72 18.57
C MET A 37 5.32 -8.42 19.00
N THR A 38 6.04 -9.47 19.41
CA THR A 38 7.49 -9.35 19.54
C THR A 38 8.13 -9.23 18.15
N THR A 39 9.30 -8.61 18.07
CA THR A 39 10.04 -8.48 16.80
C THR A 39 10.27 -9.83 16.14
N ALA A 40 10.59 -10.87 16.91
CA ALA A 40 10.82 -12.21 16.36
C ALA A 40 9.55 -12.80 15.71
N ASP A 41 8.40 -12.65 16.37
CA ASP A 41 7.13 -13.17 15.86
C ASP A 41 6.66 -12.42 14.62
N PHE A 42 6.84 -11.08 14.60
CA PHE A 42 6.55 -10.26 13.43
C PHE A 42 7.39 -10.70 12.21
N TYR A 43 8.69 -10.91 12.41
CA TYR A 43 9.57 -11.36 11.33
C TYR A 43 9.20 -12.75 10.82
N ASN A 44 8.89 -13.69 11.71
CA ASN A 44 8.45 -15.02 11.29
C ASN A 44 7.13 -14.96 10.50
N ARG A 45 6.19 -14.12 10.92
CA ARG A 45 4.88 -14.03 10.27
C ARG A 45 4.91 -13.44 8.86
N TYR A 46 5.71 -12.40 8.64
CA TYR A 46 5.70 -11.66 7.38
C TYR A 46 6.91 -11.96 6.47
N PHE A 47 7.97 -12.56 7.01
CA PHE A 47 9.22 -12.78 6.29
C PHE A 47 9.75 -14.22 6.37
N SER A 48 9.06 -15.15 7.07
CA SER A 48 9.46 -16.56 6.96
C SER A 48 9.26 -17.03 5.52
N MET A 49 10.30 -17.67 4.99
CA MET A 49 10.37 -18.08 3.58
C MET A 49 9.59 -19.36 3.27
N GLU A 50 8.75 -19.85 4.19
CA GLU A 50 8.09 -21.16 4.04
C GLU A 50 6.94 -21.16 3.02
N ASP A 51 6.43 -20.00 2.61
CA ASP A 51 5.30 -19.87 1.68
C ASP A 51 5.65 -19.05 0.41
N ARG A 52 6.76 -19.39 -0.26
CA ARG A 52 7.02 -18.91 -1.63
C ARG A 52 7.03 -20.10 -2.61
N PRO A 53 6.00 -20.25 -3.48
CA PRO A 53 6.00 -21.25 -4.55
C PRO A 53 7.06 -20.97 -5.62
#